data_AF-A0A7C9M1S0-F1
#
_entry.id   AF-A0A7C9M1S0-F1
#
_cell.length_a   1.000
_cell.length_b   1.000
_cell.length_c   1.000
_cell.angle_alpha   90.00
_cell.angle_beta   90.00
_cell.angle_gamma   90.00
#
_symmetry.space_group_name_H-M   'P 1'
#
loop_
_entity.id
_entity.type
_entity.pdbx_description
1 polymer ?
#
loop_
_entity_poly.entity_id
_entity_poly.type
_entity_poly.pdbx_seq_one_letter_code
_entity_poly.pdbx_strand_id
1 'polypeptide(L)'
;MNPNDVIESYVADVIRRVPLKERNDIGVELRTLLSEMLDERAEAAGRAPDDAMVLAMLREFGAPADIAARYRAPGFVILPPEQTRTFAWLSLGGIALQWALTLPRVAEGQSITAWWLTWGLGAFWWPGFLSMMALFGAWIRQWRTTPPAFSPRDVDPDRVHRGAMAFGLTWYAIGVALMVCLPWIAAQLPEPFPRLFVYDPDFLRTRAWLIVVLWVAGFAVMVNVLAKGRWTHATRRLEFAFSIAWLALIGWLIADGPIFVSQATTDGARFGLGILFLILLIDLGVRLVRGARPRLHEPKIATRH
;
A
#
# COMPACT_ATOMS: atom_id res chain seq x y z
N MET A 1 16.08 21.54 -13.41
CA MET A 1 16.00 20.46 -14.42
C MET A 1 15.89 21.14 -15.78
N ASN A 2 15.98 20.40 -16.90
CA ASN A 2 15.61 20.98 -18.18
C ASN A 2 14.08 20.88 -18.33
N PRO A 3 13.35 21.98 -18.61
CA PRO A 3 11.92 21.97 -18.92
C PRO A 3 11.48 20.86 -19.87
N ASN A 4 12.31 20.56 -20.89
CA ASN A 4 12.01 19.54 -21.89
C ASN A 4 12.10 18.11 -21.34
N ASP A 5 12.95 17.84 -20.35
CA ASP A 5 13.07 16.51 -19.74
C ASP A 5 11.78 16.13 -18.98
N VAL A 6 11.11 17.12 -18.38
CA VAL A 6 9.85 16.92 -17.66
C VAL A 6 8.72 16.59 -18.63
N ILE A 7 8.67 17.29 -19.77
CA ILE A 7 7.70 17.03 -20.85
C ILE A 7 7.93 15.63 -21.43
N GLU A 8 9.18 15.25 -21.72
CA GLU A 8 9.47 13.90 -22.22
C GLU A 8 9.07 12.81 -21.22
N SER A 9 9.34 13.00 -19.93
CA SER A 9 8.90 12.06 -18.89
C SER A 9 7.38 11.95 -18.83
N TYR A 10 6.67 13.08 -18.98
CA TYR A 10 5.21 13.11 -19.00
C TYR A 10 4.65 12.38 -20.22
N VAL A 11 5.17 12.68 -21.42
CA VAL A 11 4.77 12.03 -22.68
C VAL A 11 5.07 10.53 -22.63
N ALA A 12 6.25 10.13 -22.14
CA ALA A 12 6.62 8.73 -21.96
C ALA A 12 5.63 7.97 -21.07
N ASP A 13 5.12 8.62 -20.03
CA ASP A 13 4.10 8.05 -19.17
C ASP A 13 2.73 7.95 -19.87
N VAL A 14 2.34 8.92 -20.68
CA VAL A 14 1.08 8.84 -21.46
C VAL A 14 1.16 7.70 -22.48
N ILE A 15 2.20 7.67 -23.33
CA ILE A 15 2.31 6.68 -24.42
C ILE A 15 2.42 5.23 -23.90
N ARG A 16 2.97 5.01 -22.70
CA ARG A 16 2.99 3.67 -22.06
C ARG A 16 1.60 3.12 -21.81
N ARG A 17 0.60 4.01 -21.69
CA ARG A 17 -0.80 3.68 -21.40
C ARG A 17 -1.68 3.68 -22.66
N VAL A 18 -1.16 4.05 -23.81
CA VAL A 18 -1.91 4.12 -25.08
C VAL A 18 -1.70 2.83 -25.92
N PRO A 19 -2.67 2.42 -26.78
CA PRO A 19 -2.51 1.28 -27.68
C PRO A 19 -1.21 1.35 -28.49
N LEU A 20 -0.51 0.22 -28.62
CA LEU A 20 0.84 0.16 -29.21
C LEU A 20 0.93 0.80 -30.61
N LYS A 21 -0.13 0.64 -31.42
CA LYS A 21 -0.19 1.13 -32.80
C LYS A 21 -0.23 2.66 -32.91
N GLU A 22 -0.72 3.35 -31.89
CA GLU A 22 -0.96 4.81 -31.92
C GLU A 22 0.07 5.58 -31.08
N ARG A 23 0.98 4.89 -30.40
CA ARG A 23 1.95 5.51 -29.47
C ARG A 23 2.85 6.54 -30.13
N ASN A 24 3.25 6.29 -31.37
CA ASN A 24 4.14 7.20 -32.08
C ASN A 24 3.41 8.50 -32.43
N ASP A 25 2.24 8.37 -33.04
CA ASP A 25 1.43 9.50 -33.49
C ASP A 25 0.98 10.37 -32.31
N ILE A 26 0.44 9.75 -31.25
CA ILE A 26 0.04 10.45 -30.03
C ILE A 26 1.25 11.04 -29.30
N GLY A 27 2.40 10.35 -29.34
CA GLY A 27 3.64 10.87 -28.75
C GLY A 27 4.17 12.12 -29.45
N VAL A 28 4.02 12.22 -30.78
CA VAL A 28 4.38 13.41 -31.54
C VAL A 28 3.39 14.54 -31.26
N GLU A 29 2.09 14.25 -31.32
CA GLU A 29 1.02 15.22 -31.05
C GLU A 29 1.18 15.88 -29.67
N LEU A 30 1.38 15.07 -28.61
CA LEU A 30 1.51 15.58 -27.25
C LEU A 30 2.78 16.40 -27.04
N ARG A 31 3.88 16.08 -27.72
CA ARG A 31 5.10 16.89 -27.64
C ARG A 31 4.87 18.28 -28.22
N THR A 32 4.31 18.33 -29.43
CA THR A 32 4.01 19.58 -30.13
C THR A 32 3.06 20.45 -29.30
N LEU A 33 1.95 19.86 -28.84
CA LEU A 33 0.95 20.59 -28.06
C LEU A 33 1.54 21.13 -26.74
N LEU A 34 2.32 20.31 -26.01
CA LEU A 34 2.91 20.73 -24.75
C LEU A 34 4.03 21.76 -24.93
N SER A 35 4.79 21.71 -26.04
CA SER A 35 5.77 22.76 -26.35
C SER A 35 5.08 24.07 -26.71
N GLU A 36 4.04 24.04 -27.53
CA GLU A 36 3.27 25.24 -27.91
C GLU A 36 2.63 25.90 -26.68
N MET A 37 2.00 25.11 -25.80
CA MET A 37 1.44 25.62 -24.54
C MET A 37 2.50 26.22 -23.60
N LEU A 38 3.71 25.68 -23.60
CA LEU A 38 4.80 26.19 -22.77
C LEU A 38 5.32 27.53 -23.31
N ASP A 39 5.48 27.62 -24.63
CA ASP A 39 5.95 28.82 -25.32
C ASP A 39 4.95 29.96 -25.13
N GLU A 40 3.64 29.71 -25.31
CA GLU A 40 2.57 30.71 -25.06
C GLU A 40 2.63 31.26 -23.62
N ARG A 41 2.88 30.39 -22.63
CA ARG A 41 2.99 30.81 -21.21
C ARG A 41 4.26 31.58 -20.92
N ALA A 42 5.37 31.22 -21.56
CA ALA A 42 6.63 31.93 -21.44
C ALA A 42 6.51 33.35 -22.02
N GLU A 43 5.85 33.49 -23.18
CA GLU A 43 5.54 34.78 -23.78
C GLU A 43 4.62 35.63 -22.90
N ALA A 44 3.51 35.06 -22.42
CA ALA A 44 2.56 35.76 -21.56
C ALA A 44 3.18 36.23 -20.23
N ALA A 45 4.15 35.47 -19.70
CA ALA A 45 4.87 35.81 -18.48
C ALA A 45 6.11 36.69 -18.72
N GLY A 46 6.48 36.95 -19.98
CA GLY A 46 7.65 37.74 -20.37
C GLY A 46 8.97 37.17 -19.86
N ARG A 47 9.07 35.85 -19.64
CA ARG A 47 10.24 35.19 -19.07
C ARG A 47 10.46 33.81 -19.68
N ALA A 48 11.71 33.35 -19.67
CA ALA A 48 12.05 32.02 -20.16
C ALA A 48 11.29 30.92 -19.39
N PRO A 49 10.99 29.77 -20.05
CA PRO A 49 10.37 28.63 -19.42
C PRO A 49 11.19 28.16 -18.20
N ASP A 50 10.54 28.04 -17.05
CA ASP A 50 11.13 27.48 -15.84
C ASP A 50 10.38 26.21 -15.41
N ASP A 51 11.03 25.40 -14.57
CA ASP A 51 10.48 24.14 -14.08
C ASP A 51 9.11 24.34 -13.40
N ALA A 52 8.92 25.46 -12.69
CA ALA A 52 7.67 25.80 -12.01
C ALA A 52 6.52 26.04 -13.01
N MET A 53 6.78 26.72 -14.12
CA MET A 53 5.80 26.94 -15.19
C MET A 53 5.42 25.64 -15.88
N VAL A 54 6.39 24.76 -16.17
CA VAL A 54 6.13 23.43 -16.75
C VAL A 54 5.28 22.59 -15.80
N LEU A 55 5.61 22.56 -14.51
CA LEU A 55 4.85 21.83 -13.50
C LEU A 55 3.42 22.37 -13.36
N ALA A 56 3.23 23.69 -13.38
CA ALA A 56 1.92 24.31 -13.34
C ALA A 56 1.09 24.00 -14.60
N MET A 57 1.72 24.00 -15.77
CA MET A 57 1.10 23.62 -17.03
C MET A 57 0.65 22.17 -17.03
N LEU A 58 1.53 21.23 -16.64
CA LEU A 58 1.17 19.81 -16.60
C LEU A 58 0.07 19.53 -15.55
N ARG A 59 0.06 20.25 -14.42
CA ARG A 59 -1.03 20.23 -13.41
C ARG A 59 -2.39 20.52 -14.02
N GLU A 60 -2.45 21.56 -14.85
CA GLU A 60 -3.67 22.00 -15.50
C GLU A 60 -4.07 21.09 -16.67
N PHE A 61 -3.07 20.56 -17.39
CA PHE A 61 -3.29 19.65 -18.51
C PHE A 61 -3.93 18.32 -18.05
N GLY A 62 -3.47 17.76 -16.93
CA GLY A 62 -4.08 16.58 -16.29
C GLY A 62 -3.10 15.44 -16.04
N ALA A 63 -3.59 14.33 -15.46
CA ALA A 63 -2.72 13.20 -15.16
C ALA A 63 -2.46 12.35 -16.43
N PRO A 64 -1.27 11.72 -16.57
CA PRO A 64 -0.96 10.91 -17.75
C PRO A 64 -1.97 9.80 -18.04
N ALA A 65 -2.58 9.23 -17.00
CA ALA A 65 -3.61 8.20 -17.12
C ALA A 65 -4.94 8.75 -17.67
N ASP A 66 -5.32 9.97 -17.26
CA ASP A 66 -6.56 10.60 -17.71
C ASP A 66 -6.44 11.05 -19.17
N ILE A 67 -5.29 11.63 -19.54
CA ILE A 67 -5.01 11.98 -20.94
C ILE A 67 -4.95 10.73 -21.82
N ALA A 68 -4.26 9.67 -21.37
CA ALA A 68 -4.25 8.40 -22.10
C ALA A 68 -5.66 7.79 -22.26
N ALA A 69 -6.58 8.03 -21.33
CA ALA A 69 -7.95 7.57 -21.43
C ALA A 69 -8.77 8.31 -22.50
N ARG A 70 -8.44 9.57 -22.82
CA ARG A 70 -9.12 10.34 -23.88
C ARG A 70 -8.85 9.80 -25.28
N TYR A 71 -7.68 9.20 -25.49
CA TYR A 71 -7.32 8.53 -26.75
C TYR A 71 -7.94 7.13 -26.88
N ARG A 72 -8.73 6.67 -25.91
CA ARG A 72 -9.40 5.37 -25.96
C ARG A 72 -10.87 5.55 -26.29
N ALA A 73 -11.43 4.61 -27.05
CA ALA A 73 -12.86 4.58 -27.34
C ALA A 73 -13.68 4.59 -26.03
N PRO A 74 -14.72 5.44 -25.91
CA PRO A 74 -15.56 5.48 -24.72
C PRO A 74 -16.29 4.15 -24.54
N GLY A 75 -16.06 3.50 -23.40
CA GLY A 75 -16.69 2.22 -23.08
C GLY A 75 -16.55 1.88 -21.59
N PHE A 76 -17.52 1.12 -21.07
CA PHE A 76 -17.45 0.59 -19.71
C PHE A 76 -16.38 -0.51 -19.66
N VAL A 77 -15.17 -0.15 -19.23
CA VAL A 77 -14.05 -1.09 -19.12
C VAL A 77 -13.96 -1.63 -17.69
N ILE A 78 -14.38 -2.89 -17.53
CA ILE A 78 -14.30 -3.63 -16.25
C ILE A 78 -12.84 -3.78 -15.82
N LEU A 79 -11.99 -4.26 -16.74
CA LEU A 79 -10.56 -4.45 -16.51
C LEU A 79 -9.76 -3.63 -17.54
N PRO A 80 -9.14 -2.52 -17.12
CA PRO A 80 -8.31 -1.72 -18.00
C PRO A 80 -7.14 -2.55 -18.57
N PRO A 81 -6.75 -2.35 -19.85
CA PRO A 81 -5.67 -3.12 -20.47
C PRO A 81 -4.35 -3.11 -19.68
N GLU A 82 -4.04 -1.98 -19.04
CA GLU A 82 -2.88 -1.80 -18.15
C GLU A 82 -2.91 -2.72 -16.91
N GLN A 83 -4.10 -3.13 -16.45
CA GLN A 83 -4.28 -4.00 -15.30
C GLN A 83 -4.39 -5.47 -15.70
N THR A 84 -4.67 -5.80 -16.96
CA THR A 84 -4.85 -7.18 -17.45
C THR A 84 -3.64 -8.06 -17.14
N ARG A 85 -2.41 -7.55 -17.33
CA ARG A 85 -1.19 -8.31 -17.04
C ARG A 85 -1.05 -8.57 -15.53
N THR A 86 -1.26 -7.56 -14.70
CA THR A 86 -1.19 -7.70 -13.24
C THR A 86 -2.27 -8.65 -12.73
N PHE A 87 -3.49 -8.53 -13.24
CA PHE A 87 -4.60 -9.44 -12.93
C PHE A 87 -4.26 -10.88 -13.25
N ALA A 88 -3.70 -11.16 -14.44
CA ALA A 88 -3.30 -12.50 -14.83
C ALA A 88 -2.24 -13.08 -13.88
N TRP A 89 -1.19 -12.30 -13.59
CA TRP A 89 -0.13 -12.74 -12.68
C TRP A 89 -0.64 -12.97 -11.25
N LEU A 90 -1.49 -12.10 -10.72
CA LEU A 90 -2.07 -12.26 -9.38
C LEU A 90 -3.06 -13.44 -9.31
N SER A 91 -3.83 -13.66 -10.38
CA SER A 91 -4.77 -14.78 -10.47
C SER A 91 -4.03 -16.12 -10.51
N LEU A 92 -3.08 -16.26 -11.45
CA LEU A 92 -2.27 -17.46 -11.60
C LEU A 92 -1.37 -17.70 -10.39
N GLY A 93 -0.74 -16.64 -9.87
CA GLY A 93 0.09 -16.70 -8.67
C GLY A 93 -0.69 -17.11 -7.44
N GLY A 94 -1.90 -16.59 -7.24
CA GLY A 94 -2.77 -17.00 -6.13
C GLY A 94 -3.22 -18.45 -6.22
N ILE A 95 -3.63 -18.91 -7.42
CA ILE A 95 -3.96 -20.33 -7.65
C ILE A 95 -2.75 -21.23 -7.37
N ALA A 96 -1.59 -20.90 -7.95
CA ALA A 96 -0.37 -21.67 -7.77
C ALA A 96 0.06 -21.73 -6.30
N LEU A 97 -0.03 -20.61 -5.57
CA LEU A 97 0.25 -20.55 -4.14
C LEU A 97 -0.71 -21.44 -3.34
N GLN A 98 -2.02 -21.34 -3.60
CA GLN A 98 -3.01 -22.16 -2.90
C GLN A 98 -2.80 -23.66 -3.18
N TRP A 99 -2.48 -24.03 -4.41
CA TRP A 99 -2.13 -25.41 -4.75
C TRP A 99 -0.84 -25.85 -4.06
N ALA A 100 0.21 -25.03 -4.06
CA ALA A 100 1.47 -25.35 -3.38
C ALA A 100 1.28 -25.61 -1.88
N LEU A 101 0.36 -24.87 -1.23
CA LEU A 101 0.04 -25.05 0.19
C LEU A 101 -0.84 -26.28 0.48
N THR A 102 -1.57 -26.80 -0.50
CA THR A 102 -2.57 -27.86 -0.28
C THR A 102 -2.20 -29.20 -0.92
N LEU A 103 -1.36 -29.21 -1.95
CA LEU A 103 -0.82 -30.41 -2.61
C LEU A 103 -0.11 -31.39 -1.66
N PRO A 104 0.65 -30.95 -0.63
CA PRO A 104 1.29 -31.87 0.32
C PRO A 104 0.32 -32.83 1.00
N ARG A 105 -0.96 -32.45 1.16
CA ARG A 105 -2.00 -33.33 1.74
C ARG A 105 -2.27 -34.58 0.92
N VAL A 106 -2.04 -34.51 -0.40
CA VAL A 106 -2.13 -35.69 -1.28
C VAL A 106 -0.99 -36.66 -0.97
N ALA A 107 0.22 -36.14 -0.72
CA ALA A 107 1.36 -36.95 -0.30
C ALA A 107 1.18 -37.54 1.11
N GLU A 108 0.42 -36.88 1.97
CA GLU A 108 0.02 -37.35 3.31
C GLU A 108 -1.11 -38.40 3.28
N GLY A 109 -1.58 -38.81 2.10
CA GLY A 109 -2.54 -39.91 1.92
C GLY A 109 -3.96 -39.48 1.51
N GLN A 110 -4.22 -38.18 1.29
CA GLN A 110 -5.50 -37.74 0.73
C GLN A 110 -5.63 -38.19 -0.73
N SER A 111 -6.80 -38.71 -1.12
CA SER A 111 -7.07 -39.02 -2.54
C SER A 111 -6.95 -37.77 -3.41
N ILE A 112 -6.27 -37.91 -4.56
CA ILE A 112 -6.12 -36.81 -5.53
C ILE A 112 -7.46 -36.31 -6.07
N THR A 113 -8.46 -37.19 -6.18
CA THR A 113 -9.82 -36.80 -6.61
C THR A 113 -10.51 -35.95 -5.55
N ALA A 114 -10.40 -36.33 -4.28
CA ALA A 114 -10.96 -35.57 -3.16
C ALA A 114 -10.26 -34.21 -2.99
N TRP A 115 -8.93 -34.17 -3.14
CA TRP A 115 -8.17 -32.93 -3.14
C TRP A 115 -8.58 -32.00 -4.30
N TRP A 116 -8.72 -32.55 -5.51
CA TRP A 116 -9.10 -31.76 -6.69
C TRP A 116 -10.50 -31.14 -6.52
N LEU A 117 -11.48 -31.92 -6.06
CA LEU A 117 -12.86 -31.43 -5.87
C LEU A 117 -13.00 -30.42 -4.73
N THR A 118 -12.04 -30.37 -3.80
CA THR A 118 -12.07 -29.44 -2.66
C THR A 118 -11.12 -28.26 -2.88
N TRP A 119 -9.82 -28.49 -2.77
CA TRP A 119 -8.79 -27.45 -2.82
C TRP A 119 -8.43 -27.04 -4.25
N GLY A 120 -8.41 -28.01 -5.18
CA GLY A 120 -8.09 -27.79 -6.59
C GLY A 120 -9.06 -26.83 -7.25
N LEU A 121 -10.34 -27.24 -7.34
CA LEU A 121 -11.45 -26.42 -7.82
C LEU A 121 -11.74 -25.24 -6.90
N GLY A 122 -11.56 -25.43 -5.58
CA GLY A 122 -11.73 -24.38 -4.60
C GLY A 122 -10.94 -23.13 -4.97
N ALA A 123 -9.70 -23.27 -5.46
CA ALA A 123 -8.80 -22.17 -5.83
C ALA A 123 -9.36 -21.17 -6.87
N PHE A 124 -10.34 -21.55 -7.69
CA PHE A 124 -10.95 -20.66 -8.67
C PHE A 124 -11.81 -19.54 -8.04
N TRP A 125 -12.12 -19.62 -6.74
CA TRP A 125 -12.73 -18.51 -6.01
C TRP A 125 -11.86 -17.25 -6.05
N TRP A 126 -10.53 -17.40 -6.13
CA TRP A 126 -9.58 -16.30 -6.09
C TRP A 126 -9.63 -15.40 -7.34
N PRO A 127 -9.49 -15.92 -8.57
CA PRO A 127 -9.78 -15.13 -9.77
C PRO A 127 -11.20 -14.55 -9.79
N GLY A 128 -12.20 -15.29 -9.30
CA GLY A 128 -13.57 -14.80 -9.17
C GLY A 128 -13.67 -13.57 -8.26
N PHE A 129 -13.02 -13.61 -7.10
CA PHE A 129 -12.91 -12.49 -6.17
C PHE A 129 -12.19 -11.29 -6.81
N LEU A 130 -11.06 -11.50 -7.49
CA LEU A 130 -10.36 -10.43 -8.20
C LEU A 130 -11.22 -9.79 -9.29
N SER A 131 -12.04 -10.59 -9.98
CA SER A 131 -12.97 -10.12 -11.00
C SER A 131 -14.08 -9.27 -10.38
N MET A 132 -14.62 -9.70 -9.23
CA MET A 132 -15.58 -8.92 -8.44
C MET A 132 -14.97 -7.59 -7.97
N MET A 133 -13.73 -7.58 -7.51
CA MET A 133 -13.02 -6.35 -7.13
C MET A 133 -12.75 -5.43 -8.32
N ALA A 134 -12.43 -5.97 -9.50
CA ALA A 134 -12.27 -5.19 -10.72
C ALA A 134 -13.60 -4.53 -11.15
N LEU A 135 -14.70 -5.29 -11.10
CA LEU A 135 -16.06 -4.78 -11.31
C LEU A 135 -16.42 -3.68 -10.32
N PHE A 136 -16.19 -3.92 -9.04
CA PHE A 136 -16.44 -2.93 -7.99
C PHE A 136 -15.59 -1.67 -8.19
N GLY A 137 -14.32 -1.82 -8.58
CA GLY A 137 -13.45 -0.71 -8.93
C GLY A 137 -13.95 0.06 -10.16
N ALA A 138 -14.43 -0.62 -11.20
CA ALA A 138 -15.06 0.02 -12.36
C ALA A 138 -16.34 0.78 -11.97
N TRP A 139 -17.14 0.17 -11.09
CA TRP A 139 -18.33 0.77 -10.53
C TRP A 139 -18.02 1.96 -9.62
N ILE A 140 -16.92 1.98 -8.86
CA ILE A 140 -16.53 3.21 -8.14
C ILE A 140 -16.08 4.29 -9.13
N ARG A 141 -15.32 3.92 -10.16
CA ARG A 141 -14.82 4.87 -11.17
C ARG A 141 -15.95 5.60 -11.88
N GLN A 142 -17.07 4.95 -12.19
CA GLN A 142 -18.20 5.62 -12.85
C GLN A 142 -18.88 6.69 -11.96
N TRP A 143 -18.76 6.60 -10.62
CA TRP A 143 -19.35 7.58 -9.69
C TRP A 143 -18.39 8.75 -9.41
N ARG A 144 -17.12 8.65 -9.84
CA ARG A 144 -16.17 9.76 -9.73
C ARG A 144 -16.41 10.71 -10.89
N THR A 145 -17.18 11.76 -10.62
CA THR A 145 -17.50 12.83 -11.58
C THR A 145 -16.33 13.76 -11.88
N THR A 146 -15.29 13.77 -11.02
CA THR A 146 -14.08 14.57 -11.20
C THR A 146 -12.83 13.69 -11.20
N PRO A 147 -12.02 13.67 -12.28
CA PRO A 147 -10.69 13.08 -12.22
C PRO A 147 -9.88 13.81 -11.14
N PRO A 148 -9.06 13.09 -10.34
CA PRO A 148 -8.24 13.73 -9.33
C PRO A 148 -7.30 14.72 -10.01
N ALA A 149 -7.30 15.98 -9.55
CA ALA A 149 -6.38 16.99 -10.05
C ALA A 149 -4.95 16.42 -9.98
N PHE A 150 -4.24 16.45 -11.11
CA PHE A 150 -2.85 15.99 -11.17
C PHE A 150 -2.03 16.86 -10.22
N SER A 151 -1.65 16.33 -9.07
CA SER A 151 -0.51 16.85 -8.34
C SER A 151 0.71 16.06 -8.82
N PRO A 152 1.74 16.70 -9.39
CA PRO A 152 3.09 16.15 -9.42
C PRO A 152 3.35 15.50 -8.08
N ARG A 153 3.97 14.33 -8.06
CA ARG A 153 4.47 13.76 -6.81
C ARG A 153 5.33 14.85 -6.16
N ASP A 154 4.76 15.58 -5.20
CA ASP A 154 5.56 16.24 -4.19
C ASP A 154 6.30 15.07 -3.56
N VAL A 155 7.58 14.94 -3.91
CA VAL A 155 8.51 14.05 -3.23
C VAL A 155 8.84 14.70 -1.87
N ASP A 156 7.80 15.07 -1.13
CA ASP A 156 7.89 15.36 0.29
C ASP A 156 7.46 14.06 0.99
N PRO A 157 8.41 13.12 1.23
CA PRO A 157 8.12 11.86 1.89
C PRO A 157 7.58 12.03 3.32
N ASP A 158 7.65 13.25 3.87
CA ASP A 158 7.15 13.56 5.18
C ASP A 158 5.72 14.14 5.15
N ARG A 159 5.16 14.58 4.02
CA ARG A 159 3.77 15.06 3.94
C ARG A 159 2.78 13.89 3.94
N VAL A 160 1.73 13.99 4.76
CA VAL A 160 0.75 12.91 4.89
C VAL A 160 -0.62 13.32 4.35
N HIS A 161 -1.26 12.42 3.60
CA HIS A 161 -2.64 12.60 3.17
C HIS A 161 -3.60 12.34 4.33
N ARG A 162 -4.22 13.41 4.86
CA ARG A 162 -5.04 13.37 6.08
C ARG A 162 -6.20 12.37 5.99
N GLY A 163 -6.87 12.27 4.84
CA GLY A 163 -7.98 11.32 4.65
C GLY A 163 -7.53 9.85 4.76
N ALA A 164 -6.46 9.49 4.05
CA ALA A 164 -5.89 8.14 4.14
C ALA A 164 -5.35 7.83 5.55
N MET A 165 -4.73 8.80 6.21
CA MET A 165 -4.23 8.63 7.57
C MET A 165 -5.35 8.47 8.60
N ALA A 166 -6.42 9.27 8.52
CA ALA A 166 -7.59 9.12 9.39
C ALA A 166 -8.29 7.77 9.18
N PHE A 167 -8.40 7.32 7.92
CA PHE A 167 -8.92 6.00 7.59
C PHE A 167 -8.04 4.89 8.20
N GLY A 168 -6.72 4.97 8.03
CA GLY A 168 -5.78 4.01 8.62
C GLY A 168 -5.83 3.99 10.16
N LEU A 169 -5.95 5.18 10.79
CA LEU A 169 -6.07 5.32 12.24
C LEU A 169 -7.37 4.70 12.78
N THR A 170 -8.47 4.86 12.04
CA THR A 170 -9.76 4.25 12.38
C THR A 170 -9.66 2.72 12.34
N TRP A 171 -9.07 2.18 11.27
CA TRP A 171 -8.90 0.74 11.15
C TRP A 171 -7.92 0.17 12.17
N TYR A 172 -6.87 0.93 12.50
CA TYR A 172 -5.98 0.59 13.60
C TYR A 172 -6.72 0.48 14.92
N ALA A 173 -7.56 1.47 15.27
CA ALA A 173 -8.36 1.45 16.49
C ALA A 173 -9.31 0.26 16.53
N ILE A 174 -9.97 -0.06 15.40
CA ILE A 174 -10.83 -1.24 15.28
C ILE A 174 -10.02 -2.53 15.49
N GLY A 175 -8.85 -2.67 14.86
CA GLY A 175 -8.00 -3.85 15.01
C GLY A 175 -7.53 -4.06 16.45
N VAL A 176 -7.10 -2.99 17.13
CA VAL A 176 -6.74 -3.01 18.55
C VAL A 176 -7.95 -3.39 19.41
N ALA A 177 -9.11 -2.77 19.18
CA ALA A 177 -10.32 -3.07 19.91
C ALA A 177 -10.76 -4.52 19.73
N LEU A 178 -10.67 -5.08 18.50
CA LEU A 178 -10.96 -6.49 18.24
C LEU A 178 -10.04 -7.43 19.01
N MET A 179 -8.74 -7.12 19.11
CA MET A 179 -7.80 -7.93 19.88
C MET A 179 -8.02 -7.82 21.38
N VAL A 180 -8.25 -6.62 21.91
CA VAL A 180 -8.55 -6.41 23.33
C VAL A 180 -9.86 -7.11 23.68
N CYS A 181 -10.89 -6.95 22.86
CA CYS A 181 -12.21 -7.55 23.08
C CYS A 181 -12.29 -9.02 22.67
N LEU A 182 -11.21 -9.64 22.16
CA LEU A 182 -11.21 -11.00 21.65
C LEU A 182 -11.80 -12.02 22.63
N PRO A 183 -11.51 -11.98 23.96
CA PRO A 183 -12.08 -12.94 24.90
C PRO A 183 -13.61 -12.83 25.02
N TRP A 184 -14.14 -11.60 25.00
CA TRP A 184 -15.58 -11.36 25.06
C TRP A 184 -16.27 -11.76 23.76
N ILE A 185 -15.62 -11.52 22.61
CA ILE A 185 -16.14 -11.95 21.31
C ILE A 185 -16.14 -13.48 21.21
N ALA A 186 -15.03 -14.12 21.57
CA ALA A 186 -14.87 -15.57 21.52
C ALA A 186 -15.88 -16.29 22.43
N ALA A 187 -16.21 -15.73 23.60
CA ALA A 187 -17.20 -16.29 24.50
C ALA A 187 -18.63 -16.33 23.92
N GLN A 188 -18.94 -15.53 22.90
CA GLN A 188 -20.25 -15.51 22.24
C GLN A 188 -20.31 -16.43 21.01
N LEU A 189 -19.19 -17.02 20.60
CA LEU A 189 -19.11 -17.90 19.44
C LEU A 189 -19.45 -19.35 19.82
N PRO A 190 -19.97 -20.16 18.89
CA PRO A 190 -20.21 -21.58 19.12
C PRO A 190 -18.90 -22.34 19.38
N GLU A 191 -19.00 -23.51 20.00
CA GLU A 191 -17.86 -24.43 20.12
C GLU A 191 -17.26 -24.76 18.74
N PRO A 192 -15.93 -24.82 18.57
CA PRO A 192 -14.88 -24.85 19.60
C PRO A 192 -14.24 -23.49 19.96
N PHE A 193 -14.75 -22.37 19.45
CA PHE A 193 -14.06 -21.06 19.49
C PHE A 193 -13.78 -20.52 20.90
N PRO A 194 -14.69 -20.61 21.90
CA PRO A 194 -14.42 -20.14 23.25
C PRO A 194 -13.18 -20.83 23.85
N ARG A 195 -13.01 -22.14 23.62
CA ARG A 195 -11.86 -22.92 24.12
C ARG A 195 -10.56 -22.59 23.41
N LEU A 196 -10.63 -22.31 22.11
CA LEU A 196 -9.44 -22.04 21.30
C LEU A 196 -8.84 -20.66 21.58
N PHE A 197 -9.65 -19.65 21.89
CA PHE A 197 -9.22 -18.26 22.05
C PHE A 197 -9.13 -17.77 23.50
N VAL A 198 -9.08 -18.67 24.49
CA VAL A 198 -8.77 -18.29 25.88
C VAL A 198 -7.31 -17.91 26.01
N TYR A 199 -7.03 -16.66 26.41
CA TYR A 199 -5.68 -16.23 26.75
C TYR A 199 -5.17 -16.91 28.01
N ASP A 200 -3.86 -17.17 28.02
CA ASP A 200 -3.20 -17.66 29.21
C ASP A 200 -3.19 -16.57 30.32
N PRO A 201 -3.56 -16.89 31.57
CA PRO A 201 -3.60 -15.91 32.67
C PRO A 201 -2.24 -15.28 32.99
N ASP A 202 -1.15 -16.02 32.83
CA ASP A 202 0.19 -15.50 33.07
C ASP A 202 0.62 -14.56 31.95
N PHE A 203 0.27 -14.88 30.69
CA PHE A 203 0.42 -13.95 29.57
C PHE A 203 -0.29 -12.61 29.82
N LEU A 204 -1.55 -12.64 30.28
CA LEU A 204 -2.33 -11.43 30.57
C LEU A 204 -1.68 -10.56 31.64
N ARG A 205 -1.17 -11.18 32.71
CA ARG A 205 -0.54 -10.45 33.84
C ARG A 205 0.83 -9.87 33.49
N THR A 206 1.63 -10.59 32.72
CA THR A 206 3.05 -10.25 32.52
C THR A 206 3.31 -9.44 31.26
N ARG A 207 2.69 -9.85 30.14
CA ARG A 207 3.10 -9.41 28.78
C ARG A 207 2.02 -8.62 28.06
N ALA A 208 0.73 -8.92 28.26
CA ALA A 208 -0.34 -8.29 27.51
C ALA A 208 -0.44 -6.77 27.70
N TRP A 209 -0.19 -6.26 28.91
CA TRP A 209 -0.26 -4.82 29.18
C TRP A 209 0.79 -4.02 28.39
N LEU A 210 1.96 -4.60 28.10
CA LEU A 210 3.00 -3.97 27.29
C LEU A 210 2.55 -3.79 25.83
N ILE A 211 1.81 -4.76 25.29
CA ILE A 211 1.22 -4.68 23.95
C ILE A 211 0.26 -3.49 23.88
N VAL A 212 -0.60 -3.33 24.89
CA VAL A 212 -1.55 -2.22 24.98
C VAL A 212 -0.84 -0.88 25.09
N VAL A 213 0.21 -0.78 25.91
CA VAL A 213 1.01 0.45 26.04
C VAL A 213 1.66 0.83 24.71
N LEU A 214 2.27 -0.12 23.99
CA LEU A 214 2.86 0.13 22.67
C LEU A 214 1.79 0.51 21.62
N TRP A 215 0.59 -0.09 21.69
CA TRP A 215 -0.50 0.29 20.81
C TRP A 215 -0.98 1.72 21.06
N VAL A 216 -1.26 2.07 22.32
CA VAL A 216 -1.71 3.43 22.69
C VAL A 216 -0.66 4.46 22.31
N ALA A 217 0.62 4.19 22.59
CA ALA A 217 1.68 5.12 22.30
C ALA A 217 1.95 5.26 20.79
N GLY A 218 1.88 4.17 20.02
CA GLY A 218 1.93 4.20 18.55
C GLY A 218 0.76 4.98 17.94
N PHE A 219 -0.45 4.77 18.47
CA PHE A 219 -1.64 5.52 18.09
C PHE A 219 -1.47 7.02 18.33
N ALA A 220 -0.96 7.41 19.51
CA ALA A 220 -0.71 8.80 19.87
C ALA A 220 0.29 9.48 18.91
N VAL A 221 1.34 8.76 18.47
CA VAL A 221 2.26 9.27 17.43
C VAL A 221 1.53 9.49 16.11
N MET A 222 0.68 8.55 15.68
CA MET A 222 -0.08 8.70 14.43
C MET A 222 -1.08 9.85 14.50
N VAL A 223 -1.76 10.05 15.63
CA VAL A 223 -2.63 11.21 15.88
C VAL A 223 -1.84 12.52 15.78
N ASN A 224 -0.64 12.59 16.36
CA ASN A 224 0.22 13.76 16.28
C ASN A 224 0.66 14.06 14.84
N VAL A 225 1.00 13.02 14.07
CA VAL A 225 1.32 13.17 12.64
C VAL A 225 0.10 13.62 11.84
N LEU A 226 -1.10 13.10 12.14
CA LEU A 226 -2.35 13.53 11.51
C LEU A 226 -2.65 15.01 11.79
N ALA A 227 -2.50 15.45 13.05
CA ALA A 227 -2.70 16.84 13.46
C ALA A 227 -1.73 17.79 12.74
N LYS A 228 -0.46 17.41 12.64
CA LYS A 228 0.58 18.19 11.94
C LYS A 228 0.50 18.07 10.41
N GLY A 229 -0.16 17.03 9.89
CA GLY A 229 -0.22 16.69 8.47
C GLY A 229 1.13 16.33 7.85
N ARG A 230 2.16 16.15 8.67
CA ARG A 230 3.52 15.81 8.24
C ARG A 230 4.30 15.08 9.32
N TRP A 231 5.24 14.25 8.90
CA TRP A 231 6.27 13.66 9.75
C TRP A 231 7.27 14.74 10.16
N THR A 232 7.69 14.68 11.42
CA THR A 232 8.73 15.54 11.97
C THR A 232 9.90 14.66 12.41
N HIS A 233 11.08 15.25 12.62
CA HIS A 233 12.22 14.50 13.16
C HIS A 233 11.90 13.79 14.48
N ALA A 234 11.09 14.41 15.34
CA ALA A 234 10.66 13.79 16.61
C ALA A 234 9.75 12.58 16.38
N THR A 235 8.73 12.69 15.53
CA THR A 235 7.82 11.56 15.23
C THR A 235 8.51 10.44 14.46
N ARG A 236 9.50 10.75 13.61
CA ARG A 236 10.35 9.76 12.94
C ARG A 236 11.26 9.00 13.92
N ARG A 237 11.85 9.69 14.90
CA ARG A 237 12.64 9.03 15.96
C ARG A 237 11.78 8.14 16.84
N LEU A 238 10.59 8.62 17.21
CA LEU A 238 9.63 7.82 17.98
C LEU A 238 9.19 6.59 17.18
N GLU A 239 8.85 6.74 15.90
CA GLU A 239 8.49 5.62 15.02
C GLU A 239 9.59 4.55 15.00
N PHE A 240 10.85 4.96 14.84
CA PHE A 240 12.00 4.06 14.87
C PHE A 240 12.16 3.35 16.23
N ALA A 241 12.00 4.09 17.34
CA ALA A 241 12.03 3.51 18.68
C ALA A 241 10.88 2.51 18.89
N PHE A 242 9.68 2.79 18.38
CA PHE A 242 8.56 1.87 18.41
C PHE A 242 8.82 0.60 17.61
N SER A 243 9.45 0.68 16.43
CA SER A 243 9.83 -0.51 15.66
C SER A 243 10.76 -1.42 16.44
N ILE A 244 11.76 -0.86 17.14
CA ILE A 244 12.67 -1.64 17.99
C ILE A 244 11.92 -2.24 19.19
N ALA A 245 11.07 -1.45 19.85
CA ALA A 245 10.28 -1.93 20.98
C ALA A 245 9.32 -3.07 20.57
N TRP A 246 8.69 -2.96 19.40
CA TRP A 246 7.85 -4.03 18.84
C TRP A 246 8.65 -5.28 18.51
N LEU A 247 9.84 -5.15 17.92
CA LEU A 247 10.72 -6.30 17.66
C LEU A 247 11.11 -7.00 18.97
N ALA A 248 11.54 -6.24 19.98
CA ALA A 248 11.89 -6.80 21.28
C ALA A 248 10.69 -7.51 21.93
N LEU A 249 9.51 -6.87 21.92
CA LEU A 249 8.31 -7.45 22.50
C LEU A 249 7.88 -8.72 21.75
N ILE A 250 7.78 -8.68 20.42
CA ILE A 250 7.38 -9.84 19.62
C ILE A 250 8.39 -10.98 19.79
N GLY A 251 9.70 -10.68 19.81
CA GLY A 251 10.74 -11.66 20.08
C GLY A 251 10.53 -12.34 21.44
N TRP A 252 10.21 -11.57 22.48
CA TRP A 252 9.90 -12.11 23.81
C TRP A 252 8.59 -12.92 23.82
N LEU A 253 7.54 -12.46 23.12
CA LEU A 253 6.27 -13.21 23.00
C LEU A 253 6.43 -14.58 22.33
N ILE A 254 7.35 -14.67 21.36
CA ILE A 254 7.65 -15.93 20.67
C ILE A 254 8.50 -16.85 21.56
N ALA A 255 9.48 -16.28 22.28
CA ALA A 255 10.46 -17.04 23.04
C ALA A 255 9.96 -17.58 24.38
N ASP A 256 9.03 -16.90 25.03
CA ASP A 256 8.66 -17.17 26.43
C ASP A 256 7.16 -17.43 26.58
N GLY A 257 6.77 -18.47 27.33
CA GLY A 257 5.41 -18.81 27.75
C GLY A 257 4.33 -19.00 26.65
N PRO A 258 3.22 -19.70 26.94
CA PRO A 258 2.06 -19.75 26.04
C PRO A 258 1.38 -18.37 25.93
N ILE A 259 0.68 -18.12 24.82
CA ILE A 259 -0.16 -16.91 24.62
C ILE A 259 -1.63 -17.26 24.90
N PHE A 260 -2.05 -18.41 24.40
CA PHE A 260 -3.36 -19.00 24.62
C PHE A 260 -3.22 -20.31 25.40
N VAL A 261 -4.26 -20.69 26.14
CA VAL A 261 -4.32 -21.97 26.85
C VAL A 261 -4.23 -23.15 25.85
N SER A 262 -4.82 -22.98 24.67
CA SER A 262 -4.69 -23.94 23.57
C SER A 262 -3.32 -23.86 22.90
N GLN A 263 -2.60 -24.99 22.89
CA GLN A 263 -1.27 -25.08 22.24
C GLN A 263 -1.37 -24.85 20.73
N ALA A 264 -2.36 -25.42 20.05
CA ALA A 264 -2.56 -25.21 18.62
C ALA A 264 -2.79 -23.73 18.25
N THR A 265 -3.55 -23.00 19.09
CA THR A 265 -3.77 -21.56 18.90
C THR A 265 -2.51 -20.77 19.18
N THR A 266 -1.75 -21.13 20.22
CA THR A 266 -0.45 -20.51 20.53
C THR A 266 0.54 -20.69 19.40
N ASP A 267 0.65 -21.89 18.82
CA ASP A 267 1.58 -22.17 17.72
C ASP A 267 1.18 -21.38 16.46
N GLY A 268 -0.12 -21.33 16.14
CA GLY A 268 -0.63 -20.49 15.05
C GLY A 268 -0.36 -19.00 15.26
N ALA A 269 -0.57 -18.50 16.49
CA ALA A 269 -0.28 -17.11 16.84
C ALA A 269 1.21 -16.79 16.74
N ARG A 270 2.10 -17.68 17.22
CA ARG A 270 3.55 -17.54 17.11
C ARG A 270 4.02 -17.56 15.67
N PHE A 271 3.45 -18.40 14.81
CA PHE A 271 3.75 -18.39 13.38
C PHE A 271 3.43 -17.03 12.75
N GLY A 272 2.23 -16.49 13.02
CA GLY A 272 1.83 -15.16 12.54
C GLY A 272 2.73 -14.04 13.08
N LEU A 273 3.05 -14.08 14.38
CA LEU A 273 3.99 -13.15 15.02
C LEU A 273 5.41 -13.27 14.44
N GLY A 274 5.86 -14.46 14.08
CA GLY A 274 7.16 -14.69 13.44
C GLY A 274 7.25 -14.06 12.06
N ILE A 275 6.19 -14.18 11.25
CA ILE A 275 6.10 -13.46 9.97
C ILE A 275 6.14 -11.95 10.19
N LEU A 276 5.36 -11.44 11.14
CA LEU A 276 5.35 -10.01 11.48
C LEU A 276 6.73 -9.52 11.95
N PHE A 277 7.41 -10.32 12.79
CA PHE A 277 8.77 -10.05 13.25
C PHE A 277 9.74 -9.92 12.07
N LEU A 278 9.71 -10.85 11.12
CA LEU A 278 10.56 -10.81 9.93
C LEU A 278 10.28 -9.56 9.07
N ILE A 279 9.01 -9.22 8.87
CA ILE A 279 8.61 -8.02 8.12
C ILE A 279 9.17 -6.76 8.79
N LEU A 280 8.99 -6.63 10.11
CA LEU A 280 9.49 -5.48 10.88
C LEU A 280 11.02 -5.41 10.88
N LEU A 281 11.71 -6.56 10.95
CA LEU A 281 13.16 -6.65 10.91
C LEU A 281 13.71 -6.20 9.55
N ILE A 282 13.08 -6.65 8.46
CA ILE A 282 13.43 -6.22 7.10
C ILE A 282 13.18 -4.71 6.92
N ASP A 283 12.03 -4.20 7.36
CA ASP A 283 11.71 -2.76 7.28
C ASP A 283 12.74 -1.93 8.06
N LEU A 284 13.09 -2.34 9.27
CA LEU A 284 14.12 -1.68 10.08
C LEU A 284 15.49 -1.70 9.37
N GLY A 285 15.89 -2.84 8.82
CA GLY A 285 17.14 -2.98 8.07
C GLY A 285 17.19 -2.09 6.84
N VAL A 286 16.11 -2.04 6.06
CA VAL A 286 15.99 -1.16 4.89
C VAL A 286 16.07 0.31 5.30
N ARG A 287 15.41 0.71 6.41
CA ARG A 287 15.48 2.08 6.93
C ARG A 287 16.89 2.47 7.36
N LEU A 288 17.63 1.57 8.00
CA LEU A 288 19.03 1.80 8.38
C LEU A 288 19.93 1.99 7.16
N VAL A 289 19.82 1.11 6.15
CA VAL A 289 20.60 1.20 4.92
C VAL A 289 20.27 2.47 4.13
N ARG A 290 18.99 2.85 4.05
CA ARG A 290 18.58 4.08 3.34
C ARG A 290 18.90 5.35 4.12
N GLY A 291 18.84 5.31 5.45
CA GLY A 291 19.23 6.43 6.32
C GLY A 291 20.74 6.71 6.33
N ALA A 292 21.56 5.69 6.08
CA ALA A 292 23.01 5.81 5.96
C ALA A 292 23.46 6.36 4.58
N ARG A 293 22.59 6.38 3.57
CA ARG A 293 22.91 7.02 2.28
C ARG A 293 22.81 8.54 2.44
N PRO A 294 23.82 9.33 2.02
CA PRO A 294 23.76 10.77 2.08
C PRO A 294 22.51 11.26 1.34
N ARG A 295 21.65 12.01 2.04
CA ARG A 295 20.60 12.79 1.39
C ARG A 295 21.30 13.80 0.50
N LEU A 296 21.12 13.69 -0.82
CA LEU A 296 21.57 14.68 -1.79
C LEU A 296 21.07 16.04 -1.32
N HIS A 297 21.99 16.87 -0.82
CA HIS A 297 21.68 18.22 -0.40
C HIS A 297 21.39 19.05 -1.65
N GLU A 298 20.26 19.76 -1.63
CA GLU A 298 20.00 20.79 -2.64
C GLU A 298 21.14 21.83 -2.60
N PRO A 299 21.67 22.24 -3.77
CA PRO A 299 22.64 23.32 -3.81
C PRO A 299 21.99 24.60 -3.28
N LYS A 300 22.66 25.24 -2.31
CA LYS A 300 22.24 26.54 -1.79
C LYS A 300 22.25 27.54 -2.94
N ILE A 301 21.06 27.91 -3.44
CA ILE A 301 20.92 29.06 -4.33
C ILE A 301 21.25 30.29 -3.49
N ALA A 302 22.43 30.86 -3.73
CA ALA A 302 22.81 32.13 -3.13
C ALA A 302 21.85 33.20 -3.64
N THR A 303 20.97 33.67 -2.75
CA THR A 303 20.22 34.91 -2.96
C THR A 303 21.24 36.04 -3.06
N ARG A 304 21.53 36.50 -4.28
CA ARG A 304 22.20 37.78 -4.50
C ARG A 304 21.18 38.88 -4.23
N HIS A 305 21.44 39.67 -3.19
CA HIS A 305 20.91 41.02 -3.03
C HIS A 305 21.71 41.99 -3.91
#